data_AF-A0A2H0UV87-F1
#
_entry.id   AF-A0A2H0UV87-F1
#
_cell.length_a   1.000
_cell.length_b   1.000
_cell.length_c   1.000
_cell.angle_alpha   90.00
_cell.angle_beta   90.00
_cell.angle_gamma   90.00
#
_symmetry.space_group_name_H-M   'P 1'
#
loop_
_entity.id
_entity.type
_entity.pdbx_description
1 polymer ?
#
loop_
_entity_poly.entity_id
_entity_poly.type
_entity_poly.pdbx_seq_one_letter_code
_entity_poly.pdbx_strand_id
1 'polypeptide(L)'
;MTKRKGFTLIELLIVIAIIGILAAALLVSLGGARQAGRDARRIGDVRQVQSALELYFNKCGHYPGGAACIDAGNPTPGAYTDPNDWTVLTSAITGASVGVSNLPKDPNSTDRNYQYGVDTSPGIGRQKYTIGAWLESDNQALKDDIDGTSNGVLCGATPETNPNWYYCVSL
;
A
#
# COMPACT_ATOMS: atom_id res chain seq x y z
N MET A 1 27.39 59.43 -20.35
CA MET A 1 27.95 58.23 -19.69
C MET A 1 27.08 57.89 -18.49
N THR A 2 26.33 56.78 -18.54
CA THR A 2 25.54 56.29 -17.40
C THR A 2 26.45 55.48 -16.47
N LYS A 3 26.60 55.92 -15.21
CA LYS A 3 27.34 55.15 -14.19
C LYS A 3 26.57 53.85 -13.92
N ARG A 4 27.18 52.70 -14.21
CA ARG A 4 26.66 51.40 -13.78
C ARG A 4 26.91 51.26 -12.27
N LYS A 5 25.85 51.07 -11.49
CA LYS A 5 25.94 50.73 -10.07
C LYS A 5 26.35 49.25 -9.96
N GLY A 6 27.45 48.98 -9.26
CA GLY A 6 27.85 47.63 -8.88
C GLY A 6 27.15 47.20 -7.59
N PHE A 7 26.95 45.90 -7.42
CA PHE A 7 26.48 45.33 -6.16
C PHE A 7 27.53 45.54 -5.06
N THR A 8 27.06 45.85 -3.85
CA THR A 8 27.92 45.89 -2.66
C THR A 8 28.09 44.49 -2.09
N LEU A 9 29.24 44.24 -1.45
CA LEU A 9 29.51 42.94 -0.79
C LEU A 9 28.47 42.61 0.29
N ILE A 10 27.97 43.64 0.99
CA ILE A 10 26.96 43.47 2.04
C ILE A 10 25.59 43.08 1.47
N GLU A 11 25.20 43.64 0.32
CA GLU A 11 23.97 43.24 -0.38
C GLU A 11 24.02 41.76 -0.77
N LEU A 12 25.16 41.29 -1.30
CA LEU A 12 25.31 39.88 -1.65
C LEU A 12 25.29 38.97 -0.41
N LEU A 13 25.93 39.40 0.69
CA LEU A 13 25.99 38.65 1.93
C LEU A 13 24.60 38.47 2.57
N ILE A 14 23.78 39.52 2.57
CA ILE A 14 22.41 39.44 3.10
C ILE A 14 21.56 38.49 2.26
N VAL A 15 21.73 38.48 0.94
CA VAL A 15 20.96 37.60 0.05
C VAL A 15 21.26 36.12 0.32
N ILE A 16 22.53 35.74 0.43
CA ILE A 16 22.87 34.33 0.74
C ILE A 16 22.42 33.92 2.14
N ALA A 17 22.43 34.86 3.11
CA ALA A 17 21.92 34.61 4.46
C ALA A 17 20.41 34.33 4.44
N ILE A 18 19.63 35.14 3.70
CA ILE A 18 18.18 34.94 3.56
C ILE A 18 17.88 33.63 2.84
N ILE A 19 18.58 33.32 1.74
CA ILE A 19 18.41 32.05 1.01
C ILE A 19 18.73 30.86 1.92
N GLY A 20 19.78 30.95 2.74
CA GLY A 20 20.16 29.89 3.69
C GLY A 20 19.07 29.61 4.73
N ILE A 21 18.47 30.66 5.30
CA ILE A 21 17.38 30.53 6.29
C ILE A 21 16.15 29.89 5.65
N LEU A 22 15.74 30.36 4.45
CA LEU A 22 14.59 29.82 3.75
C LEU A 22 14.80 28.36 3.34
N ALA A 23 16.00 28.02 2.83
CA ALA A 23 16.33 26.64 2.47
C ALA A 23 16.32 25.68 3.67
N ALA A 24 16.85 26.11 4.82
CA ALA A 24 16.84 25.30 6.04
C ALA A 24 15.42 25.02 6.55
N ALA A 25 14.53 26.02 6.53
CA ALA A 25 13.13 25.85 6.92
C ALA A 25 12.37 24.86 6.00
N LEU A 26 12.63 24.92 4.69
CA LEU A 26 12.01 24.03 3.71
C LEU A 26 12.41 22.55 3.90
N LEU A 27 13.66 22.29 4.26
CA LEU A 27 14.16 20.92 4.47
C LEU A 27 13.43 20.20 5.61
N VAL A 28 13.10 20.91 6.69
CA VAL A 28 12.36 20.34 7.84
C VAL A 28 10.93 19.94 7.45
N SER A 29 10.28 20.74 6.60
CA SER A 29 8.90 20.47 6.15
C SER A 29 8.78 19.28 5.17
N LEU A 30 9.84 19.02 4.39
CA LEU A 30 9.80 18.02 3.31
C LEU A 30 9.69 16.56 3.80
N GLY A 31 10.11 16.27 5.04
CA GLY A 31 10.02 14.93 5.64
C GLY A 31 8.58 14.41 5.71
N GLY A 32 7.70 15.18 6.38
CA GLY A 32 6.29 14.81 6.54
C GLY A 32 5.52 14.78 5.21
N ALA A 33 5.83 15.68 4.28
CA ALA A 33 5.21 15.68 2.95
C ALA A 33 5.55 14.41 2.14
N ARG A 34 6.80 13.93 2.21
CA ARG A 34 7.21 12.68 1.55
C ARG A 34 6.53 11.46 2.17
N GLN A 35 6.37 11.46 3.49
CA GLN A 35 5.68 10.42 4.23
C GLN A 35 4.21 10.32 3.83
N ALA A 36 3.48 11.44 3.85
CA ALA A 36 2.09 11.51 3.41
C ALA A 36 1.93 11.07 1.93
N GLY A 37 2.88 11.42 1.06
CA GLY A 37 2.89 10.97 -0.33
C GLY A 37 3.06 9.45 -0.49
N ARG A 38 3.86 8.80 0.36
CA ARG A 38 4.00 7.33 0.37
C ARG A 38 2.73 6.66 0.90
N ASP A 39 2.11 7.21 1.93
CA ASP A 39 0.85 6.68 2.47
C ASP A 39 -0.29 6.77 1.45
N ALA A 40 -0.41 7.92 0.76
CA ALA A 40 -1.37 8.06 -0.33
C ALA A 40 -1.15 7.04 -1.45
N ARG A 41 0.11 6.75 -1.78
CA ARG A 41 0.46 5.68 -2.73
C ARG A 41 0.04 4.31 -2.23
N ARG A 42 0.34 3.96 -0.97
CA ARG A 42 -0.06 2.66 -0.37
C ARG A 42 -1.57 2.44 -0.40
N ILE A 43 -2.35 3.46 -0.07
CA ILE A 43 -3.81 3.39 -0.13
C ILE A 43 -4.28 3.17 -1.58
N GLY A 44 -3.67 3.85 -2.55
CA GLY A 44 -3.93 3.65 -3.98
C GLY A 44 -3.56 2.24 -4.44
N ASP A 45 -2.42 1.72 -4.00
CA ASP A 45 -1.93 0.38 -4.31
C ASP A 45 -2.88 -0.71 -3.78
N VAL A 46 -3.38 -0.56 -2.55
CA VAL A 46 -4.41 -1.45 -1.97
C VAL A 46 -5.67 -1.47 -2.84
N ARG A 47 -6.18 -0.30 -3.27
CA ARG A 47 -7.35 -0.20 -4.16
C ARG A 47 -7.12 -0.86 -5.52
N GLN A 48 -5.93 -0.67 -6.09
CA GLN A 48 -5.56 -1.32 -7.35
C GLN A 48 -5.60 -2.84 -7.22
N VAL A 49 -5.13 -3.37 -6.09
CA VAL A 49 -5.13 -4.81 -5.83
C VAL A 49 -6.55 -5.31 -5.58
N GLN A 50 -7.43 -4.55 -4.91
CA GLN A 50 -8.86 -4.90 -4.79
C GLN A 50 -9.50 -5.11 -6.17
N SER A 51 -9.28 -4.18 -7.12
CA SER A 51 -9.80 -4.35 -8.49
C SER A 51 -9.22 -5.60 -9.18
N ALA A 52 -7.93 -5.90 -8.98
CA ALA A 52 -7.34 -7.12 -9.52
C ALA A 52 -7.94 -8.40 -8.91
N LEU A 53 -8.25 -8.38 -7.61
CA LEU A 53 -8.90 -9.47 -6.89
C LEU A 53 -10.34 -9.68 -7.37
N GLU A 54 -11.09 -8.61 -7.64
CA GLU A 54 -12.44 -8.69 -8.22
C GLU A 54 -12.41 -9.30 -9.63
N LEU A 55 -11.47 -8.88 -10.48
CA LEU A 55 -11.28 -9.48 -11.81
C LEU A 55 -10.92 -10.97 -11.72
N TYR A 56 -10.07 -11.34 -10.75
CA TYR A 56 -9.76 -12.72 -10.45
C TYR A 56 -11.01 -13.50 -10.03
N PHE A 57 -11.79 -12.98 -9.09
CA PHE A 57 -13.01 -13.63 -8.63
C PHE A 57 -14.02 -13.82 -9.76
N ASN A 58 -14.23 -12.81 -10.61
CA ASN A 58 -15.13 -12.89 -11.76
C ASN A 58 -14.72 -13.99 -12.75
N LYS A 59 -13.42 -14.27 -12.89
CA LYS A 59 -12.92 -15.32 -13.77
C LYS A 59 -12.90 -16.70 -13.10
N CYS A 60 -12.47 -16.77 -11.85
CA CYS A 60 -12.13 -18.03 -11.17
C CYS A 60 -13.22 -18.50 -10.19
N GLY A 61 -14.19 -17.64 -9.85
CA GLY A 61 -15.29 -17.93 -8.91
C GLY A 61 -14.89 -17.95 -7.43
N HIS A 62 -13.64 -17.63 -7.11
CA HIS A 62 -13.10 -17.57 -5.75
C HIS A 62 -11.90 -16.61 -5.70
N TYR A 63 -11.51 -16.17 -4.51
CA TYR A 63 -10.29 -15.37 -4.33
C TYR A 63 -9.02 -16.24 -4.31
N PRO A 64 -7.84 -15.67 -4.65
CA PRO A 64 -6.57 -16.39 -4.59
C PRO A 64 -6.29 -16.94 -3.20
N GLY A 65 -5.87 -18.19 -3.09
CA GLY A 65 -5.60 -18.77 -1.78
C GLY A 65 -5.05 -20.18 -1.82
N GLY A 66 -4.53 -20.61 -2.97
CA GLY A 66 -4.06 -21.98 -3.15
C GLY A 66 -4.47 -22.63 -4.45
N ALA A 67 -5.75 -22.53 -4.78
CA ALA A 67 -6.28 -23.13 -5.98
C ALA A 67 -5.87 -22.28 -7.16
N ALA A 68 -5.28 -22.91 -8.18
CA ALA A 68 -5.07 -22.26 -9.46
C ALA A 68 -6.43 -21.80 -10.01
N CYS A 69 -6.41 -20.72 -10.78
CA CYS A 69 -7.57 -20.31 -11.58
C CYS A 69 -7.74 -21.30 -12.73
N ILE A 70 -8.29 -22.48 -12.43
CA ILE A 70 -8.66 -23.50 -13.42
C ILE A 70 -10.14 -23.30 -13.72
N ASP A 71 -10.43 -23.05 -14.99
CA ASP A 71 -11.75 -22.80 -15.57
C ASP A 71 -12.88 -23.53 -14.82
N ALA A 72 -13.64 -22.78 -14.01
CA ALA A 72 -14.98 -23.02 -13.45
C ALA A 72 -15.50 -24.46 -13.17
N GLY A 73 -14.65 -25.49 -13.07
CA GLY A 73 -15.09 -26.89 -13.18
C GLY A 73 -14.47 -27.87 -12.20
N ASN A 74 -13.35 -27.52 -11.56
CA ASN A 74 -12.84 -28.29 -10.41
C ASN A 74 -11.70 -27.54 -9.71
N PRO A 75 -11.91 -26.91 -8.54
CA PRO A 75 -10.80 -26.36 -7.78
C PRO A 75 -9.98 -27.54 -7.23
N THR A 76 -8.87 -27.89 -7.90
CA THR A 76 -7.86 -28.71 -7.22
C THR A 76 -7.40 -27.93 -5.99
N PRO A 77 -7.34 -28.55 -4.81
CA PRO A 77 -6.82 -27.91 -3.60
C PRO A 77 -5.30 -27.76 -3.76
N GLY A 78 -4.86 -26.79 -4.56
CA GLY A 78 -3.54 -26.23 -4.35
C GLY A 78 -3.58 -25.55 -2.99
N ALA A 79 -2.62 -25.85 -2.14
CA ALA A 79 -2.46 -25.24 -0.85
C ALA A 79 -1.63 -23.96 -1.04
N TYR A 80 -2.19 -22.78 -0.78
CA TYR A 80 -1.32 -21.70 -0.33
C TYR A 80 -0.97 -22.07 1.09
N THR A 81 0.32 -22.22 1.33
CA THR A 81 0.85 -22.50 2.66
C THR A 81 1.04 -21.23 3.47
N ASP A 82 0.97 -20.03 2.88
CA ASP A 82 1.04 -18.78 3.63
C ASP A 82 0.25 -17.63 2.94
N PRO A 83 -0.84 -17.12 3.54
CA PRO A 83 -1.52 -15.91 3.05
C PRO A 83 -0.61 -14.67 3.03
N ASN A 84 0.51 -14.66 3.77
CA ASN A 84 1.44 -13.53 3.87
C ASN A 84 2.45 -13.42 2.72
N ASP A 85 2.43 -14.31 1.73
CA ASP A 85 3.38 -14.28 0.61
C ASP A 85 2.84 -13.50 -0.60
N TRP A 86 3.25 -12.24 -0.69
CA TRP A 86 2.91 -11.33 -1.80
C TRP A 86 3.35 -11.85 -3.17
N THR A 87 4.42 -12.66 -3.23
CA THR A 87 4.90 -13.22 -4.49
C THR A 87 3.93 -14.25 -5.03
N VAL A 88 3.34 -15.06 -4.14
CA VAL A 88 2.37 -16.07 -4.53
C VAL A 88 1.10 -15.38 -5.01
N LEU A 89 0.58 -14.38 -4.29
CA LEU A 89 -0.56 -13.56 -4.76
C LEU A 89 -0.33 -12.99 -6.16
N THR A 90 0.85 -12.40 -6.38
CA THR A 90 1.22 -11.85 -7.69
C THR A 90 1.22 -12.95 -8.75
N SER A 91 1.78 -14.12 -8.46
CA SER A 91 1.80 -15.25 -9.41
C SER A 91 0.40 -15.79 -9.73
N ALA A 92 -0.52 -15.83 -8.75
CA ALA A 92 -1.88 -16.28 -8.98
C ALA A 92 -2.66 -15.29 -9.86
N ILE A 93 -2.57 -13.98 -9.56
CA ILE A 93 -3.26 -12.94 -10.35
C ILE A 93 -2.71 -12.87 -11.77
N THR A 94 -1.38 -12.86 -11.93
CA THR A 94 -0.75 -12.81 -13.25
C THR A 94 -0.98 -14.10 -14.04
N GLY A 95 -0.87 -15.26 -13.40
CA GLY A 95 -1.14 -16.57 -14.01
C GLY A 95 -2.59 -16.75 -14.47
N ALA A 96 -3.55 -16.14 -13.74
CA ALA A 96 -4.95 -16.13 -14.14
C ALA A 96 -5.22 -15.29 -15.40
N SER A 97 -4.24 -14.54 -15.95
CA SER A 97 -4.39 -13.78 -17.20
C SER A 97 -5.60 -12.82 -17.17
N VAL A 98 -5.82 -12.15 -16.04
CA VAL A 98 -6.93 -11.19 -15.84
C VAL A 98 -6.59 -9.76 -16.29
N GLY A 99 -5.56 -9.60 -17.12
CA GLY A 99 -5.10 -8.29 -17.61
C GLY A 99 -4.19 -7.54 -16.63
N VAL A 100 -3.71 -8.19 -15.57
CA VAL A 100 -2.77 -7.61 -14.58
C VAL A 100 -1.41 -8.28 -14.74
N SER A 101 -0.37 -7.50 -15.04
CA SER A 101 1.00 -8.00 -15.28
C SER A 101 1.88 -8.06 -14.02
N ASN A 102 1.52 -7.28 -12.99
CA ASN A 102 2.22 -7.21 -11.71
C ASN A 102 1.34 -6.51 -10.69
N LEU A 103 1.59 -6.80 -9.41
CA LEU A 103 1.01 -6.04 -8.30
C LEU A 103 2.02 -5.01 -7.79
N PRO A 104 1.53 -3.89 -7.23
CA PRO A 104 2.39 -2.91 -6.57
C PRO A 104 3.27 -3.53 -5.49
N LYS A 105 4.40 -2.89 -5.25
CA LYS A 105 5.28 -3.17 -4.12
C LYS A 105 5.42 -1.88 -3.32
N ASP A 106 5.58 -2.04 -2.01
CA ASP A 106 5.72 -0.90 -1.12
C ASP A 106 6.92 -0.03 -1.53
N PRO A 107 6.78 1.30 -1.51
CA PRO A 107 7.86 2.21 -1.90
C PRO A 107 9.06 2.25 -0.92
N ASN A 108 8.94 1.67 0.28
CA ASN A 108 9.92 1.83 1.37
C ASN A 108 10.46 0.50 1.94
N SER A 109 10.00 -0.67 1.48
CA SER A 109 10.60 -1.95 1.90
C SER A 109 10.61 -3.01 0.79
N THR A 110 11.67 -3.82 0.74
CA THR A 110 11.72 -5.03 -0.10
C THR A 110 10.98 -6.21 0.52
N ASP A 111 10.65 -6.16 1.82
CA ASP A 111 10.28 -7.34 2.61
C ASP A 111 9.05 -7.14 3.52
N ARG A 112 7.95 -6.68 2.92
CA ARG A 112 6.55 -6.70 3.43
C ARG A 112 6.06 -5.38 3.99
N ASN A 113 5.23 -4.68 3.20
CA ASN A 113 4.20 -3.82 3.77
C ASN A 113 2.76 -4.15 3.32
N TYR A 114 2.55 -5.00 2.32
CA TYR A 114 1.20 -5.45 1.97
C TYR A 114 0.98 -6.85 2.51
N GLN A 115 -0.10 -7.05 3.26
CA GLN A 115 -0.57 -8.39 3.60
C GLN A 115 -1.88 -8.66 2.90
N TYR A 116 -2.07 -9.92 2.60
CA TYR A 116 -3.28 -10.44 2.02
C TYR A 116 -3.71 -11.64 2.86
N GLY A 117 -5.00 -11.86 2.96
CA GLY A 117 -5.58 -13.03 3.59
C GLY A 117 -6.90 -13.36 2.93
N VAL A 118 -7.27 -14.61 3.01
CA VAL A 118 -8.46 -15.15 2.38
C VAL A 118 -9.10 -16.13 3.33
N ASP A 119 -10.42 -16.20 3.32
CA ASP A 119 -11.12 -17.17 4.15
C ASP A 119 -10.79 -18.59 3.70
N THR A 120 -10.12 -19.36 4.56
CA THR A 120 -9.77 -20.77 4.32
C THR A 120 -10.75 -21.75 4.97
N SER A 121 -11.87 -21.26 5.52
CA SER A 121 -12.87 -22.10 6.19
C SER A 121 -13.37 -23.22 5.27
N PRO A 122 -13.39 -24.49 5.75
CA PRO A 122 -13.87 -25.62 4.95
C PRO A 122 -15.31 -25.39 4.44
N GLY A 123 -15.55 -25.58 3.14
CA GLY A 123 -16.88 -25.53 2.54
C GLY A 123 -17.37 -24.16 2.06
N ILE A 124 -16.63 -23.07 2.29
CA ILE A 124 -17.06 -21.70 1.93
C ILE A 124 -16.36 -21.17 0.66
N GLY A 125 -15.48 -21.96 0.04
CA GLY A 125 -14.97 -21.68 -1.31
C GLY A 125 -14.14 -20.39 -1.48
N ARG A 126 -13.50 -19.87 -0.42
CA ARG A 126 -12.63 -18.67 -0.47
C ARG A 126 -13.34 -17.45 -1.07
N GLN A 127 -14.52 -17.12 -0.55
CA GLN A 127 -15.36 -16.02 -1.03
C GLN A 127 -15.11 -14.68 -0.34
N LYS A 128 -14.25 -14.64 0.68
CA LYS A 128 -13.91 -13.42 1.42
C LYS A 128 -12.40 -13.23 1.48
N TYR A 129 -11.96 -12.00 1.44
CA TYR A 129 -10.55 -11.66 1.54
C TYR A 129 -10.33 -10.41 2.37
N THR A 130 -9.12 -10.25 2.87
CA THR A 130 -8.64 -9.04 3.54
C THR A 130 -7.30 -8.66 2.93
N ILE A 131 -7.10 -7.38 2.67
CA ILE A 131 -5.82 -6.83 2.25
C ILE A 131 -5.53 -5.59 3.07
N GLY A 132 -4.26 -5.40 3.44
CA GLY A 132 -3.88 -4.24 4.21
C GLY A 132 -2.45 -3.78 3.98
N ALA A 133 -2.18 -2.55 4.40
CA ALA A 133 -0.90 -1.88 4.27
C ALA A 133 -0.50 -1.14 5.55
N TRP A 134 0.78 -1.23 5.96
CA TRP A 134 1.31 -0.36 7.01
C TRP A 134 1.56 1.04 6.45
N LEU A 135 0.90 2.02 7.03
CA LEU A 135 1.13 3.44 6.80
C LEU A 135 2.26 3.93 7.72
N GLU A 136 2.88 5.04 7.33
CA GLU A 136 3.95 5.67 8.09
C GLU A 136 3.45 6.78 9.02
N SER A 137 2.18 7.17 8.93
CA SER A 137 1.53 8.20 9.76
C SER A 137 0.09 7.86 10.09
N ASP A 138 -0.45 8.53 11.11
CA ASP A 138 -1.89 8.67 11.28
C ASP A 138 -2.51 9.25 10.00
N ASN A 139 -3.55 8.57 9.51
CA ASN A 139 -4.21 8.88 8.26
C ASN A 139 -5.72 8.72 8.46
N GLN A 140 -6.50 9.62 7.85
CA GLN A 140 -7.95 9.55 7.92
C GLN A 140 -8.51 8.19 7.43
N ALA A 141 -7.81 7.53 6.50
CA ALA A 141 -8.20 6.20 6.01
C ALA A 141 -8.28 5.13 7.11
N LEU A 142 -7.56 5.30 8.24
CA LEU A 142 -7.57 4.40 9.40
C LEU A 142 -8.81 4.56 10.32
N LYS A 143 -9.74 5.46 9.95
CA LYS A 143 -10.99 5.64 10.71
C LYS A 143 -12.16 4.86 10.12
N ASP A 144 -12.05 4.54 8.84
CA ASP A 144 -13.06 3.86 8.05
C ASP A 144 -12.62 2.43 7.68
N ASP A 145 -11.50 1.96 8.23
CA ASP A 145 -10.94 0.65 7.94
C ASP A 145 -11.40 -0.41 8.94
N ILE A 146 -10.95 -1.64 8.73
CA ILE A 146 -11.37 -2.78 9.54
C ILE A 146 -10.41 -2.96 10.70
N ASP A 147 -10.94 -3.11 11.90
CA ASP A 147 -10.17 -3.43 13.09
C ASP A 147 -10.19 -4.93 13.42
N GLY A 148 -9.12 -5.41 14.05
CA GLY A 148 -9.00 -6.78 14.57
C GLY A 148 -8.56 -7.82 13.53
N THR A 149 -8.83 -9.09 13.79
CA THR A 149 -8.39 -10.17 12.87
C THR A 149 -9.48 -10.47 11.84
N SER A 150 -9.13 -10.36 10.56
CA SER A 150 -10.05 -10.67 9.45
C SER A 150 -9.33 -11.51 8.39
N ASN A 151 -9.89 -12.68 8.06
CA ASN A 151 -9.34 -13.62 7.07
C ASN A 151 -7.86 -13.97 7.28
N GLY A 152 -7.43 -14.07 8.55
CA GLY A 152 -6.05 -14.36 8.94
C GLY A 152 -5.09 -13.16 8.91
N VAL A 153 -5.56 -11.98 8.48
CA VAL A 153 -4.80 -10.72 8.57
C VAL A 153 -5.10 -10.04 9.90
N LEU A 154 -4.05 -9.63 10.59
CA LEU A 154 -4.15 -8.79 11.80
C LEU A 154 -4.31 -7.34 11.36
N CYS A 155 -5.54 -6.95 11.08
CA CYS A 155 -5.90 -5.56 10.96
C CYS A 155 -5.75 -4.89 12.33
N GLY A 156 -5.28 -3.65 12.41
CA GLY A 156 -4.90 -3.01 13.67
C GLY A 156 -5.92 -3.19 14.81
N ALA A 157 -5.47 -3.02 16.06
CA ALA A 157 -6.45 -2.70 17.10
C ALA A 157 -6.94 -1.26 16.84
N THR A 158 -8.16 -0.95 17.29
CA THR A 158 -8.73 0.41 17.17
C THR A 158 -7.67 1.48 17.48
N PRO A 159 -7.72 2.67 16.83
CA PRO A 159 -6.68 3.71 16.90
C PRO A 159 -6.25 4.15 18.31
N GLU A 160 -6.98 3.73 19.34
CA GLU A 160 -6.83 4.12 20.73
C GLU A 160 -5.83 3.27 21.53
N THR A 161 -5.39 2.09 21.05
CA THR A 161 -4.55 1.19 21.86
C THR A 161 -3.27 0.66 21.20
N ASN A 162 -3.01 0.92 19.92
CA ASN A 162 -1.79 0.47 19.25
C ASN A 162 -1.32 1.45 18.16
N PRO A 163 -0.05 1.92 18.16
CA PRO A 163 0.52 2.77 17.10
C PRO A 163 0.70 2.09 15.74
N ASN A 164 0.16 0.88 15.54
CA ASN A 164 0.18 0.21 14.25
C ASN A 164 -0.84 0.85 13.31
N TRP A 165 -0.40 1.84 12.55
CA TRP A 165 -1.15 2.47 11.45
C TRP A 165 -1.36 1.51 10.29
N TYR A 166 -2.10 0.43 10.52
CA TYR A 166 -2.28 -0.66 9.57
C TYR A 166 -3.65 -0.59 8.93
N TYR A 167 -3.68 -0.05 7.70
CA TYR A 167 -4.89 0.17 6.93
C TYR A 167 -5.39 -1.12 6.31
N CYS A 168 -6.62 -1.52 6.64
CA CYS A 168 -7.21 -2.78 6.17
C CYS A 168 -8.55 -2.62 5.45
N VAL A 169 -8.72 -3.38 4.37
CA VAL A 169 -10.00 -3.51 3.68
C VAL A 169 -10.33 -4.97 3.44
N SER A 170 -11.61 -5.33 3.56
CA SER A 170 -12.10 -6.69 3.27
C SER A 170 -13.35 -6.65 2.41
N LEU A 171 -13.69 -7.81 1.83
CA LEU A 171 -14.97 -8.10 1.21
C LEU A 171 -15.56 -9.39 1.79
#